data_AF-A0A2S5IXC0-F1
#
_entry.id   AF-A0A2S5IXC0-F1
#
_cell.length_a   1.000
_cell.length_b   1.000
_cell.length_c   1.000
_cell.angle_alpha   90.00
_cell.angle_beta   90.00
_cell.angle_gamma   90.00
#
_symmetry.space_group_name_H-M   'P 1'
#
loop_
_entity.id
_entity.type
_entity.pdbx_description
1 polymer ?
#
loop_
_entity_poly.entity_id
_entity_poly.type
_entity_poly.pdbx_seq_one_letter_code
_entity_poly.pdbx_strand_id
1 'polypeptide(L)'
;MASSTALEGLSPSTRQWRVVDIVVASVIAVAVGVLFFVWSAGYSGISVLTAGFPPLAGLYSGGWLVAGVLGGLIIRKPGAAIYCEVLAAAVSALIGTQWGVSVLISGAIQGAGAELVFLLFLYRKWNLPVALLAGLGAGLALAISENILYNALWSFEYKLLYTVFASLSGVVIAGLLSWVAMRGLARTGVLSSFAAGRTADV
;
A
#
# COMPACT_ATOMS: atom_id res chain seq x y z
N MET A 1 -16.23 5.92 -55.68
CA MET A 1 -15.21 6.32 -54.69
C MET A 1 -15.92 6.53 -53.36
N ALA A 2 -15.89 5.56 -52.46
CA ALA A 2 -16.46 5.69 -51.12
C ALA A 2 -15.33 6.03 -50.15
N SER A 3 -15.34 7.25 -49.62
CA SER A 3 -14.38 7.71 -48.62
C SER A 3 -14.65 6.99 -47.29
N SER A 4 -13.72 6.13 -46.88
CA SER A 4 -13.71 5.54 -45.55
C SER A 4 -13.37 6.63 -44.53
N THR A 5 -14.37 7.07 -43.78
CA THR A 5 -14.18 7.82 -42.54
C THR A 5 -13.60 6.87 -41.49
N ALA A 6 -12.28 6.84 -41.39
CA ALA A 6 -11.62 6.21 -40.25
C ALA A 6 -12.09 6.94 -38.99
N LEU A 7 -12.87 6.25 -38.16
CA LEU A 7 -13.20 6.72 -36.82
C LEU A 7 -11.88 6.81 -36.05
N GLU A 8 -11.41 8.04 -35.82
CA GLU A 8 -10.34 8.32 -34.85
C GLU A 8 -10.75 7.70 -33.52
N GLY A 9 -10.20 6.54 -33.22
CA GLY A 9 -10.41 5.86 -31.94
C GLY A 9 -9.94 6.79 -30.83
N LEU A 10 -10.87 7.23 -29.99
CA LEU A 10 -10.58 7.95 -28.75
C LEU A 10 -9.45 7.20 -28.02
N SER A 11 -8.30 7.85 -27.84
CA SER A 11 -7.19 7.25 -27.08
C SER A 11 -7.74 6.78 -25.73
N PRO A 12 -7.51 5.52 -25.30
CA PRO A 12 -8.06 5.01 -24.06
C PRO A 12 -7.73 5.95 -22.89
N SER A 13 -8.75 6.27 -22.09
CA SER A 13 -8.56 7.03 -20.85
C SER A 13 -7.47 6.36 -20.01
N THR A 14 -6.42 7.11 -19.67
CA THR A 14 -5.30 6.63 -18.87
C THR A 14 -5.71 6.16 -17.47
N ARG A 15 -6.96 6.45 -17.06
CA ARG A 15 -7.54 6.10 -15.75
C ARG A 15 -8.33 4.79 -15.76
N GLN A 16 -8.64 4.20 -16.91
CA GLN A 16 -9.37 2.93 -16.98
C GLN A 16 -8.45 1.74 -16.77
N TRP A 17 -8.87 0.78 -15.94
CA TRP A 17 -8.12 -0.46 -15.74
C TRP A 17 -8.19 -1.35 -16.98
N ARG A 18 -7.03 -1.86 -17.40
CA ARG A 18 -6.91 -2.91 -18.41
C ARG A 18 -6.85 -4.26 -17.68
N VAL A 19 -7.18 -5.33 -18.37
CA VAL A 19 -7.06 -6.70 -17.84
C VAL A 19 -5.65 -6.95 -17.29
N VAL A 20 -4.61 -6.53 -18.02
CA VAL A 20 -3.21 -6.69 -17.58
C VAL A 20 -2.92 -5.95 -16.28
N ASP A 21 -3.56 -4.81 -16.02
CA ASP A 21 -3.35 -4.05 -14.79
C ASP A 21 -3.95 -4.80 -13.59
N ILE A 22 -5.14 -5.40 -13.77
CA ILE A 22 -5.79 -6.24 -12.75
C ILE A 22 -4.93 -7.46 -12.46
N VAL A 23 -4.48 -8.17 -13.49
CA VAL A 23 -3.65 -9.38 -13.33
C VAL A 23 -2.36 -9.06 -12.58
N VAL A 24 -1.65 -8.01 -12.97
CA VAL A 24 -0.38 -7.63 -12.32
C VAL A 24 -0.61 -7.13 -10.90
N ALA A 25 -1.65 -6.33 -10.66
CA ALA A 25 -2.03 -5.92 -9.31
C ALA A 25 -2.32 -7.14 -8.42
N SER A 26 -3.05 -8.13 -8.92
CA SER A 26 -3.32 -9.38 -8.21
C SER A 26 -2.06 -10.18 -7.90
N VAL A 27 -1.15 -10.32 -8.86
CA VAL A 27 0.12 -11.05 -8.64
C VAL A 27 0.96 -10.36 -7.56
N ILE A 28 1.06 -9.03 -7.61
CA ILE A 28 1.74 -8.24 -6.58
C ILE A 28 1.06 -8.43 -5.22
N ALA A 29 -0.27 -8.29 -5.17
CA ALA A 29 -1.03 -8.43 -3.93
C ALA A 29 -0.89 -9.84 -3.33
N VAL A 30 -0.87 -10.90 -4.13
CA VAL A 30 -0.62 -12.26 -3.65
C VAL A 30 0.78 -12.40 -3.07
N ALA A 31 1.81 -11.92 -3.77
CA ALA A 31 3.19 -11.97 -3.29
C ALA A 31 3.35 -11.19 -1.97
N VAL A 32 2.79 -9.99 -1.89
CA VAL A 32 2.83 -9.18 -0.67
C VAL A 32 1.92 -9.75 0.43
N GLY A 33 0.83 -10.42 0.09
CA GLY A 33 -0.04 -11.11 1.06
C GLY A 33 0.67 -12.25 1.78
N VAL A 34 1.56 -12.97 1.09
CA VAL A 34 2.47 -13.94 1.74
C VAL A 34 3.45 -13.21 2.69
N LEU A 35 3.98 -12.06 2.27
CA LEU A 35 4.82 -11.24 3.15
C LEU A 35 4.03 -10.76 4.38
N PHE A 36 2.77 -10.37 4.23
CA PHE A 36 1.91 -9.97 5.35
C PHE A 36 1.69 -11.10 6.33
N PHE A 37 1.50 -12.32 5.84
CA PHE A 37 1.38 -13.49 6.71
C PHE A 37 2.66 -13.69 7.54
N VAL A 38 3.84 -13.68 6.90
CA VAL A 38 5.12 -13.82 7.60
C VAL A 38 5.36 -12.66 8.56
N TRP A 39 5.06 -11.44 8.15
CA TRP A 39 5.17 -10.23 8.98
C TRP A 39 4.24 -10.32 10.20
N SER A 40 3.04 -10.85 10.02
CA SER A 40 2.07 -11.07 11.09
C SER A 40 2.57 -12.09 12.11
N ALA A 41 3.23 -13.16 11.67
CA ALA A 41 3.81 -14.16 12.56
C ALA A 41 4.91 -13.57 13.48
N GLY A 42 5.68 -12.60 12.99
CA GLY A 42 6.70 -11.90 13.78
C GLY A 42 6.16 -10.95 14.84
N TYR A 43 4.89 -10.54 14.74
CA TYR A 43 4.32 -9.52 15.62
C TYR A 43 4.26 -9.95 17.09
N SER A 44 4.06 -11.24 17.37
CA SER A 44 4.02 -11.75 18.75
C SER A 44 5.35 -11.55 19.49
N GLY A 45 6.49 -11.65 18.80
CA GLY A 45 7.79 -11.33 19.38
C GLY A 45 7.94 -9.83 19.63
N ILE A 46 7.50 -9.00 18.68
CA ILE A 46 7.55 -7.54 18.80
C ILE A 46 6.70 -7.06 19.96
N SER A 47 5.49 -7.59 20.14
CA SER A 47 4.59 -7.17 21.21
C SER A 47 5.19 -7.44 22.60
N VAL A 48 5.93 -8.55 22.77
CA VAL A 48 6.68 -8.84 23.99
C VAL A 48 7.83 -7.86 24.19
N LEU A 49 8.62 -7.58 23.14
CA LEU A 49 9.75 -6.64 23.21
C LEU A 49 9.30 -5.22 23.53
N THR A 50 8.12 -4.82 23.06
CA THR A 50 7.55 -3.49 23.31
C THR A 50 6.64 -3.44 24.53
N ALA A 51 6.49 -4.52 25.30
CA ALA A 51 5.56 -4.56 26.43
C ALA A 51 5.82 -3.48 27.49
N GLY A 52 7.10 -3.12 27.71
CA GLY A 52 7.49 -2.05 28.63
C GLY A 52 7.12 -0.64 28.14
N PHE A 53 6.93 -0.46 26.83
CA PHE A 53 6.45 0.78 26.23
C PHE A 53 5.68 0.48 24.94
N PRO A 54 4.39 0.12 25.06
CA PRO A 54 3.56 -0.39 23.96
C PRO A 54 3.53 0.48 22.69
N PRO A 55 3.58 1.83 22.77
CA PRO A 55 3.58 2.66 21.56
C PRO A 55 4.68 2.30 20.54
N LEU A 56 5.82 1.76 20.97
CA LEU A 56 6.90 1.35 20.07
C LEU A 56 6.48 0.28 19.05
N ALA A 57 5.43 -0.50 19.31
CA ALA A 57 4.89 -1.46 18.35
C ALA A 57 4.51 -0.79 17.02
N GLY A 58 4.18 0.50 17.03
CA GLY A 58 3.91 1.28 15.82
C GLY A 58 5.09 1.31 14.86
N LEU A 59 6.35 1.21 15.33
CA LEU A 59 7.51 1.16 14.44
C LEU A 59 7.55 -0.08 13.56
N TYR A 60 6.84 -1.15 13.93
CA TYR A 60 6.74 -2.38 13.16
C TYR A 60 5.60 -2.37 12.14
N SER A 61 4.67 -1.41 12.22
CA SER A 61 3.39 -1.48 11.50
C SER A 61 3.51 -1.28 9.98
N GLY A 62 4.57 -0.63 9.52
CA GLY A 62 4.77 -0.29 8.11
C GLY A 62 4.85 -1.49 7.17
N GLY A 63 5.16 -2.69 7.67
CA GLY A 63 5.17 -3.89 6.84
C GLY A 63 3.81 -4.26 6.26
N TRP A 64 2.71 -3.95 6.97
CA TRP A 64 1.33 -4.20 6.50
C TRP A 64 0.80 -3.11 5.55
N LEU A 65 1.61 -2.12 5.19
CA LEU A 65 1.18 -0.98 4.37
C LEU A 65 1.82 -1.00 2.97
N VAL A 66 2.71 -1.98 2.73
CA VAL A 66 3.55 -2.05 1.53
C VAL A 66 2.71 -2.34 0.28
N ALA A 67 1.67 -3.18 0.40
CA ALA A 67 0.89 -3.63 -0.75
C ALA A 67 0.22 -2.47 -1.48
N GLY A 68 -0.42 -1.57 -0.75
CA GLY A 68 -1.13 -0.42 -1.29
C GLY A 68 -0.18 0.60 -1.89
N VAL A 69 0.91 0.96 -1.20
CA VAL A 69 1.87 1.93 -1.75
C VAL A 69 2.56 1.37 -2.99
N LEU A 70 3.06 0.13 -2.94
CA LEU A 70 3.71 -0.50 -4.08
C LEU A 70 2.76 -0.68 -5.27
N GLY A 71 1.55 -1.18 -5.02
CA GLY A 71 0.50 -1.35 -6.03
C GLY A 71 0.12 -0.04 -6.70
N GLY A 72 -0.07 1.02 -5.91
CA GLY A 72 -0.31 2.37 -6.41
C GLY A 72 0.81 2.88 -7.32
N LEU A 73 2.07 2.76 -6.87
CA LEU A 73 3.25 3.23 -7.61
C LEU A 73 3.47 2.50 -8.96
N ILE A 74 3.13 1.21 -9.03
CA ILE A 74 3.30 0.38 -10.23
C ILE A 74 2.14 0.60 -11.21
N ILE A 75 0.89 0.44 -10.75
CA ILE A 75 -0.29 0.45 -11.61
C ILE A 75 -0.66 1.87 -12.05
N ARG A 76 -0.46 2.85 -11.16
CA ARG A 76 -0.70 4.29 -11.42
C ARG A 76 -2.12 4.64 -11.85
N LYS A 77 -3.13 3.97 -11.28
CA LYS A 77 -4.56 4.17 -11.56
C LYS A 77 -5.37 4.37 -10.29
N PRO A 78 -6.52 5.07 -10.37
CA PRO A 78 -7.43 5.20 -9.24
C PRO A 78 -7.89 3.83 -8.73
N GLY A 79 -7.83 3.67 -7.41
CA GLY A 79 -8.19 2.45 -6.68
C GLY A 79 -7.07 1.40 -6.62
N ALA A 80 -5.88 1.66 -7.17
CA ALA A 80 -4.83 0.66 -7.20
C ALA A 80 -4.24 0.36 -5.83
N ALA A 81 -4.09 1.37 -4.96
CA ALA A 81 -3.55 1.17 -3.63
C ALA A 81 -4.54 0.39 -2.77
N ILE A 82 -5.80 0.82 -2.72
CA ILE A 82 -6.82 0.12 -1.92
C ILE A 82 -7.06 -1.31 -2.40
N TYR A 83 -7.06 -1.53 -3.73
CA TYR A 83 -7.22 -2.87 -4.31
C TYR A 83 -6.09 -3.81 -3.87
N CYS A 84 -4.83 -3.39 -4.01
CA CYS A 84 -3.69 -4.23 -3.68
C CYS A 84 -3.62 -4.52 -2.18
N GLU A 85 -3.92 -3.53 -1.34
CA GLU A 85 -3.90 -3.66 0.12
C GLU A 85 -4.96 -4.66 0.61
N VAL A 86 -6.21 -4.49 0.16
CA VAL A 86 -7.31 -5.38 0.55
C VAL A 86 -7.06 -6.81 0.05
N LEU A 87 -6.57 -6.96 -1.18
CA LEU A 87 -6.30 -8.28 -1.73
C LEU A 87 -5.11 -8.98 -1.04
N ALA A 88 -4.04 -8.24 -0.70
CA ALA A 88 -2.94 -8.77 0.09
C ALA A 88 -3.41 -9.19 1.49
N ALA A 89 -4.24 -8.37 2.14
CA ALA A 89 -4.88 -8.71 3.41
C ALA A 89 -5.74 -9.98 3.28
N ALA A 90 -6.53 -10.11 2.21
CA ALA A 90 -7.34 -11.30 1.93
C ALA A 90 -6.48 -12.57 1.83
N VAL A 91 -5.39 -12.51 1.07
CA VAL A 91 -4.45 -13.62 0.92
C VAL A 91 -3.83 -13.99 2.26
N SER A 92 -3.39 -13.00 3.05
CA SER A 92 -2.85 -13.27 4.39
C SER A 92 -3.89 -13.94 5.31
N ALA A 93 -5.15 -13.50 5.27
CA ALA A 93 -6.23 -14.07 6.04
C ALA A 93 -6.51 -15.53 5.65
N LEU A 94 -6.48 -15.82 4.35
CA LEU A 94 -6.69 -17.17 3.81
C LEU A 94 -5.56 -18.14 4.18
N ILE A 95 -4.31 -17.67 4.23
CA ILE A 95 -3.18 -18.48 4.73
C ILE A 95 -3.34 -18.78 6.23
N GLY A 96 -3.94 -17.85 6.98
CA GLY A 96 -4.30 -18.04 8.37
C GLY A 96 -3.51 -17.16 9.35
N THR A 97 -3.63 -15.84 9.26
CA THR A 97 -3.10 -14.95 10.31
C THR A 97 -3.89 -15.08 11.62
N GLN A 98 -3.27 -14.72 12.74
CA GLN A 98 -3.92 -14.69 14.06
C GLN A 98 -5.14 -13.76 14.16
N TRP A 99 -5.27 -12.80 13.23
CA TRP A 99 -6.40 -11.86 13.17
C TRP A 99 -7.51 -12.34 12.22
N GLY A 100 -7.30 -13.42 11.47
CA GLY A 100 -8.29 -13.98 10.55
C GLY A 100 -8.79 -12.96 9.54
N VAL A 101 -10.11 -12.90 9.34
CA VAL A 101 -10.76 -12.07 8.31
C VAL A 101 -10.79 -10.57 8.66
N SER A 102 -10.57 -10.19 9.94
CA SER A 102 -10.64 -8.77 10.34
C SER A 102 -9.58 -7.91 9.66
N VAL A 103 -8.47 -8.51 9.22
CA VAL A 103 -7.40 -7.81 8.47
C VAL A 103 -7.89 -7.19 7.17
N LEU A 104 -9.01 -7.66 6.59
CA LEU A 104 -9.62 -7.02 5.42
C LEU A 104 -10.11 -5.60 5.72
N ILE A 105 -10.66 -5.39 6.90
CA ILE A 105 -11.12 -4.05 7.34
C ILE A 105 -9.90 -3.15 7.52
N SER A 106 -8.87 -3.66 8.20
CA SER A 106 -7.60 -2.95 8.36
C SER A 106 -6.98 -2.59 7.01
N GLY A 107 -6.86 -3.55 6.10
CA GLY A 107 -6.32 -3.35 4.76
C GLY A 107 -7.13 -2.35 3.92
N ALA A 108 -8.46 -2.34 4.05
CA ALA A 108 -9.30 -1.34 3.39
C ALA A 108 -9.02 0.08 3.90
N ILE A 109 -8.90 0.26 5.22
CA ILE A 109 -8.62 1.56 5.84
C ILE A 109 -7.20 2.03 5.47
N GLN A 110 -6.22 1.15 5.58
CA GLN A 110 -4.82 1.42 5.28
C GLN A 110 -4.61 1.76 3.80
N GLY A 111 -5.20 0.96 2.93
CA GLY A 111 -5.17 1.17 1.48
C GLY A 111 -5.86 2.45 1.08
N ALA A 112 -6.99 2.79 1.72
CA ALA A 112 -7.64 4.09 1.54
C ALA A 112 -6.73 5.25 1.98
N GLY A 113 -5.98 5.09 3.08
CA GLY A 113 -4.99 6.07 3.53
C GLY A 113 -3.92 6.37 2.48
N ALA A 114 -3.36 5.34 1.84
CA ALA A 114 -2.43 5.51 0.71
C ALA A 114 -3.11 6.12 -0.53
N GLU A 115 -4.30 5.61 -0.89
CA GLU A 115 -5.06 6.04 -2.06
C GLU A 115 -5.42 7.53 -2.00
N LEU A 116 -5.81 8.03 -0.82
CA LEU A 116 -6.12 9.43 -0.59
C LEU A 116 -4.93 10.33 -0.95
N VAL A 117 -3.70 9.91 -0.67
CA VAL A 117 -2.52 10.69 -1.04
C VAL A 117 -2.34 10.72 -2.56
N PHE A 118 -2.44 9.57 -3.24
CA PHE A 118 -2.38 9.56 -4.71
C PHE A 118 -3.50 10.40 -5.34
N LEU A 119 -4.69 10.39 -4.73
CA LEU A 119 -5.82 11.24 -5.11
C LEU A 119 -5.54 12.73 -4.90
N LEU A 120 -4.88 13.14 -3.80
CA LEU A 120 -4.49 14.54 -3.55
C LEU A 120 -3.57 15.08 -4.66
N PHE A 121 -2.74 14.21 -5.25
CA PHE A 121 -1.92 14.55 -6.43
C PHE A 121 -2.62 14.25 -7.77
N LEU A 122 -3.92 13.97 -7.74
CA LEU A 122 -4.78 13.68 -8.90
C LEU A 122 -4.24 12.56 -9.80
N TYR A 123 -3.45 11.65 -9.25
CA TYR A 123 -2.74 10.58 -9.97
C TYR A 123 -1.73 11.09 -11.01
N ARG A 124 -1.24 12.32 -10.86
CA ARG A 124 -0.34 12.97 -11.82
C ARG A 124 1.15 12.90 -11.44
N LYS A 125 1.47 12.69 -10.16
CA LYS A 125 2.85 12.66 -9.66
C LYS A 125 3.19 11.30 -9.05
N TRP A 126 4.34 10.76 -9.45
CA TRP A 126 4.81 9.43 -9.08
C TRP A 126 6.31 9.48 -8.75
N ASN A 127 6.67 10.24 -7.72
CA ASN A 127 8.05 10.46 -7.28
C ASN A 127 8.23 10.05 -5.81
N LEU A 128 9.48 10.04 -5.35
CA LEU A 128 9.81 9.65 -3.97
C LEU A 128 8.99 10.43 -2.92
N PRO A 129 8.88 11.76 -2.94
CA PRO A 129 8.05 12.49 -1.98
C PRO A 129 6.60 12.00 -1.92
N VAL A 130 5.97 11.74 -3.06
CA VAL A 130 4.60 11.19 -3.10
C VAL A 130 4.54 9.78 -2.52
N ALA A 131 5.54 8.93 -2.77
CA ALA A 131 5.63 7.61 -2.17
C ALA A 131 5.74 7.67 -0.63
N LEU A 132 6.60 8.56 -0.12
CA LEU A 132 6.76 8.79 1.32
C LEU A 132 5.47 9.30 1.95
N LEU A 133 4.79 10.25 1.29
CA LEU A 133 3.50 10.75 1.75
C LEU A 133 2.41 9.67 1.70
N ALA A 134 2.40 8.80 0.70
CA ALA A 134 1.44 7.69 0.62
C ALA A 134 1.66 6.70 1.78
N GLY A 135 2.93 6.41 2.11
CA GLY A 135 3.29 5.65 3.31
C GLY A 135 2.85 6.34 4.60
N LEU A 136 3.01 7.66 4.71
CA LEU A 136 2.50 8.46 5.83
C LEU A 136 0.98 8.36 5.94
N GLY A 137 0.25 8.51 4.83
CA GLY A 137 -1.21 8.43 4.79
C GLY A 137 -1.73 7.05 5.23
N ALA A 138 -1.09 5.98 4.76
CA ALA A 138 -1.38 4.62 5.18
C ALA A 138 -1.09 4.42 6.69
N GLY A 139 0.05 4.92 7.17
CA GLY A 139 0.45 4.83 8.58
C GLY A 139 -0.47 5.58 9.53
N LEU A 140 -0.94 6.77 9.12
CA LEU A 140 -1.94 7.53 9.85
C LEU A 140 -3.29 6.81 9.88
N ALA A 141 -3.74 6.26 8.74
CA ALA A 141 -4.99 5.51 8.67
C ALA A 141 -4.94 4.25 9.56
N LEU A 142 -3.82 3.52 9.55
CA LEU A 142 -3.55 2.43 10.48
C LEU A 142 -3.66 2.90 11.93
N ALA A 143 -2.88 3.92 12.31
CA ALA A 143 -2.84 4.39 13.68
C ALA A 143 -4.20 4.85 14.21
N ILE A 144 -4.97 5.57 13.39
CA ILE A 144 -6.31 6.04 13.76
C ILE A 144 -7.24 4.85 14.00
N SER A 145 -7.27 3.89 13.06
CA SER A 145 -8.12 2.70 13.19
C SER A 145 -7.76 1.84 14.40
N GLU A 146 -6.47 1.59 14.63
CA GLU A 146 -6.03 0.78 15.76
C GLU A 146 -6.19 1.48 17.11
N ASN A 147 -6.04 2.81 17.15
CA ASN A 147 -6.33 3.57 18.36
C ASN A 147 -7.80 3.51 18.76
N ILE A 148 -8.70 3.34 17.80
CA ILE A 148 -10.13 3.16 18.03
C ILE A 148 -10.46 1.70 18.38
N LEU A 149 -9.88 0.74 17.66
CA LEU A 149 -10.24 -0.67 17.75
C LEU A 149 -9.52 -1.41 18.90
N TYR A 150 -8.25 -1.11 19.14
CA TYR A 150 -7.37 -1.90 20.00
C TYR A 150 -6.81 -1.09 21.17
N ASN A 151 -6.46 0.18 20.96
CA ASN A 151 -5.83 1.03 21.99
C ASN A 151 -6.81 2.01 22.65
N ALA A 152 -8.11 1.70 22.65
CA ALA A 152 -9.15 2.63 23.12
C ALA A 152 -8.92 3.11 24.56
N LEU A 153 -8.36 2.25 25.42
CA LEU A 153 -8.10 2.52 26.84
C LEU A 153 -6.75 3.21 27.11
N TRP A 154 -5.90 3.41 26.09
CA TRP A 154 -4.62 4.10 26.26
C TRP A 154 -4.84 5.60 26.54
N SER A 155 -3.89 6.19 27.27
CA SER A 155 -3.84 7.64 27.45
C SER A 155 -3.65 8.35 26.10
N PHE A 156 -3.99 9.64 26.05
CA PHE A 156 -3.85 10.43 24.84
C PHE A 156 -2.39 10.46 24.35
N GLU A 157 -1.43 10.59 25.27
CA GLU A 157 0.00 10.61 24.97
C GLU A 157 0.45 9.31 24.30
N TYR A 158 -0.03 8.16 24.79
CA TYR A 158 0.32 6.85 24.24
C TYR A 158 -0.26 6.67 22.83
N LYS A 159 -1.50 7.10 22.60
CA LYS A 159 -2.13 7.09 21.27
C LYS A 159 -1.39 8.01 20.29
N LEU A 160 -0.97 9.18 20.74
CA LEU A 160 -0.20 10.13 19.94
C LEU A 160 1.17 9.54 19.56
N LEU A 161 1.91 9.00 20.54
CA LEU A 161 3.20 8.36 20.31
C LEU A 161 3.08 7.17 19.35
N TYR A 162 2.08 6.32 19.53
CA TYR A 162 1.78 5.22 18.62
C TYR A 162 1.57 5.72 17.20
N THR A 163 0.78 6.80 17.05
CA THR A 163 0.51 7.42 15.76
C THR A 163 1.77 7.94 15.09
N VAL A 164 2.66 8.59 15.84
CA VAL A 164 3.95 9.08 15.33
C VAL A 164 4.83 7.91 14.86
N PHE A 165 4.91 6.84 15.66
CA PHE A 165 5.73 5.68 15.31
C PHE A 165 5.19 4.89 14.11
N ALA A 166 3.87 4.65 14.06
CA ALA A 166 3.22 4.03 12.91
C ALA A 166 3.35 4.88 11.64
N SER A 167 3.25 6.20 11.76
CA SER A 167 3.48 7.12 10.65
C SER A 167 4.91 7.06 10.13
N LEU A 168 5.90 7.07 11.04
CA LEU A 168 7.31 6.95 10.68
C LEU A 168 7.60 5.60 10.01
N SER A 169 7.05 4.51 10.55
CA SER A 169 7.15 3.18 9.96
C SER A 169 6.53 3.13 8.57
N GLY A 170 5.35 3.73 8.39
CA GLY A 170 4.69 3.86 7.09
C GLY A 170 5.54 4.62 6.08
N VAL A 171 6.16 5.74 6.48
CA VAL A 171 7.06 6.52 5.60
C VAL A 171 8.28 5.68 5.18
N VAL A 172 8.93 5.02 6.12
CA VAL A 172 10.20 4.31 5.87
C VAL A 172 9.98 2.96 5.20
N ILE A 173 9.09 2.13 5.74
CA ILE A 173 8.84 0.79 5.21
C ILE A 173 7.91 0.92 4.01
N ALA A 174 6.66 1.36 4.17
CA ALA A 174 5.75 1.37 3.02
C ALA A 174 6.06 2.42 1.98
N GLY A 175 6.55 3.61 2.34
CA GLY A 175 6.91 4.67 1.40
C GLY A 175 8.24 4.39 0.69
N LEU A 176 9.34 4.41 1.45
CA LEU A 176 10.69 4.33 0.89
C LEU A 176 11.01 2.93 0.34
N LEU A 177 10.71 1.84 1.07
CA LEU A 177 11.00 0.49 0.57
C LEU A 177 10.21 0.19 -0.70
N SER A 178 8.92 0.54 -0.75
CA SER A 178 8.11 0.33 -1.96
C SER A 178 8.63 1.15 -3.14
N TRP A 179 9.11 2.37 -2.90
CA TRP A 179 9.74 3.17 -3.94
C TRP A 179 11.01 2.50 -4.51
N VAL A 180 11.89 2.03 -3.63
CA VAL A 180 13.11 1.31 -4.03
C VAL A 180 12.76 0.00 -4.74
N ALA A 181 11.81 -0.77 -4.22
CA ALA A 181 11.34 -2.01 -4.82
C ALA A 181 10.76 -1.79 -6.22
N MET A 182 9.92 -0.77 -6.40
CA MET A 182 9.37 -0.40 -7.70
C MET A 182 10.47 -0.05 -8.70
N ARG A 183 11.48 0.74 -8.31
CA ARG A 183 12.62 1.04 -9.18
C ARG A 183 13.47 -0.19 -9.48
N GLY A 184 13.67 -1.06 -8.51
CA GLY A 184 14.37 -2.34 -8.70
C GLY A 184 13.67 -3.21 -9.73
N LEU A 185 12.35 -3.38 -9.61
CA LEU A 185 11.51 -4.10 -10.58
C LEU A 185 11.52 -3.43 -11.96
N ALA A 186 11.50 -2.10 -12.01
CA ALA A 186 11.56 -1.40 -13.29
C ALA A 186 12.87 -1.68 -14.05
N ARG A 187 14.00 -1.73 -13.34
CA ARG A 187 15.33 -2.03 -13.91
C ARG A 187 15.45 -3.45 -14.47
N THR A 188 14.62 -4.40 -14.03
CA THR A 188 14.61 -5.76 -14.61
C THR A 188 13.85 -5.83 -15.93
N GLY A 189 13.15 -4.76 -16.32
CA GLY A 189 12.30 -4.73 -17.52
C GLY A 189 10.92 -5.36 -17.34
N VAL A 190 10.63 -6.00 -16.19
CA VAL A 190 9.33 -6.65 -15.92
C VAL A 190 8.16 -5.65 -15.93
N LEU A 191 8.44 -4.37 -15.65
CA LEU A 191 7.46 -3.29 -15.67
C LEU A 191 7.40 -2.50 -16.98
N SER A 192 8.06 -2.97 -18.05
CA SER A 192 8.14 -2.26 -19.35
C SER A 192 6.76 -1.95 -19.96
N SER A 193 5.75 -2.80 -19.71
CA SER A 193 4.37 -2.58 -20.14
C SER A 193 3.63 -1.49 -19.33
N PHE A 194 4.18 -1.06 -18.20
CA PHE A 194 3.60 -0.08 -17.27
C PHE A 194 4.27 1.29 -17.36
N ALA A 195 3.53 2.33 -16.97
CA ALA A 195 4.09 3.68 -16.86
C ALA A 195 5.23 3.75 -15.83
N ALA A 196 5.19 2.90 -14.81
CA ALA A 196 6.27 2.74 -13.84
C ALA A 196 7.60 2.34 -14.50
N GLY A 197 7.61 1.34 -15.37
CA GLY A 197 8.84 0.92 -16.08
C GLY A 197 9.39 1.98 -17.02
N ARG A 198 8.52 2.76 -17.70
CA ARG A 198 8.95 3.80 -18.65
C ARG A 198 9.52 5.07 -18.02
N THR A 199 9.37 5.24 -16.71
CA THR A 199 9.78 6.47 -16.00
C THR A 199 10.74 6.22 -14.85
N ALA A 200 11.15 4.97 -14.61
CA ALA A 200 12.03 4.63 -13.48
C ALA A 200 13.49 5.03 -13.67
N ASP A 201 13.90 5.26 -14.93
CA ASP A 201 15.26 5.66 -15.33
C ASP A 201 15.47 7.18 -15.38
N VAL A 202 14.43 7.97 -15.08
CA VAL A 202 14.47 9.44 -14.95
C VAL A 202 14.33 9.83 -13.48
#